data_AF-A0A9C9GMJ5-F1
#
_entry.id   AF-A0A9C9GMJ5-F1
#
_cell.length_a   1.000
_cell.length_b   1.000
_cell.length_c   1.000
_cell.angle_alpha   90.00
_cell.angle_beta   90.00
_cell.angle_gamma   90.00
#
_symmetry.space_group_name_H-M   'P 1'
#
loop_
_entity.id
_entity.type
_entity.pdbx_description
1 polymer ?
#
loop_
_entity_poly.entity_id
_entity_poly.type
_entity_poly.pdbx_seq_one_letter_code
_entity_poly.pdbx_strand_id
1 'polypeptide(L)'
;MTKVRMKKINTLMFLAIISAQVYADEISSKIIDDAALKKAGYITTRYTRYNGTVCDQYEGDLKAVKNYQSIKAIHPITAGEPVYIRFTIIKEAYKTQDLALRRLAQLTRPFKFKTGSWYSKTCSMKEGFHIGSDVYFVATDAGMFRDHIPGFIVHLKQILKETGQY
;
A
#
# COMPACT_ATOMS: atom_id res chain seq x y z
N MET A 1 -29.20 -48.08 8.27
CA MET A 1 -28.24 -47.13 8.86
C MET A 1 -27.67 -46.22 7.77
N THR A 2 -28.35 -45.14 7.37
CA THR A 2 -27.92 -44.38 6.17
C THR A 2 -28.46 -42.94 6.09
N LYS A 3 -28.70 -42.26 7.23
CA LYS A 3 -29.18 -40.85 7.20
C LYS A 3 -28.35 -39.84 8.00
N VAL A 4 -27.37 -40.28 8.79
CA VAL A 4 -26.61 -39.39 9.68
C VAL A 4 -25.28 -38.90 9.07
N ARG A 5 -24.75 -39.59 8.05
CA ARG A 5 -23.44 -39.22 7.44
C ARG A 5 -23.49 -38.08 6.42
N MET A 6 -24.62 -37.82 5.77
CA MET A 6 -24.70 -36.76 4.74
C MET A 6 -24.82 -35.33 5.31
N LYS A 7 -25.33 -35.16 6.53
CA LYS A 7 -25.44 -33.81 7.15
C LYS A 7 -24.09 -33.22 7.56
N LYS A 8 -23.08 -34.04 7.91
CA LYS A 8 -21.79 -33.54 8.42
C LYS A 8 -20.86 -33.03 7.32
N ILE A 9 -20.98 -33.54 6.09
CA ILE A 9 -20.11 -33.14 4.97
C ILE A 9 -20.54 -31.78 4.39
N ASN A 10 -21.85 -31.51 4.30
CA ASN A 10 -22.34 -30.23 3.78
C ASN A 10 -22.08 -29.04 4.72
N THR A 11 -22.12 -29.24 6.04
CA THR A 11 -21.82 -28.16 7.00
C THR A 11 -20.33 -27.80 7.01
N LEU A 12 -19.44 -28.77 6.76
CA LEU A 12 -17.99 -28.54 6.69
C LEU A 12 -17.57 -27.77 5.43
N MET A 13 -18.20 -28.03 4.27
CA MET A 13 -17.93 -27.25 3.06
C MET A 13 -18.41 -25.80 3.16
N PHE A 14 -19.56 -25.54 3.82
CA PHE A 14 -20.03 -24.18 4.03
C PHE A 14 -19.12 -23.36 4.97
N LEU A 15 -18.54 -23.99 6.00
CA LEU A 15 -17.59 -23.32 6.90
C LEU A 15 -16.25 -22.98 6.21
N ALA A 16 -15.79 -23.81 5.27
CA ALA A 16 -14.58 -23.54 4.49
C ALA A 16 -14.77 -22.39 3.47
N ILE A 17 -15.97 -22.22 2.93
CA ILE A 17 -16.30 -21.12 2.02
C ILE A 17 -16.43 -19.79 2.78
N ILE A 18 -16.99 -19.82 3.99
CA ILE A 18 -17.13 -18.62 4.83
C ILE A 18 -15.76 -18.18 5.40
N SER A 19 -14.86 -19.10 5.76
CA SER A 19 -13.52 -18.73 6.21
C SER A 19 -12.61 -18.23 5.07
N ALA A 20 -12.84 -18.65 3.82
CA ALA A 20 -12.16 -18.10 2.66
C ALA A 20 -12.63 -16.67 2.31
N GLN A 21 -13.87 -16.29 2.63
CA GLN A 21 -14.40 -14.95 2.38
C GLN A 21 -13.98 -13.91 3.44
N VAL A 22 -13.57 -14.34 4.65
CA VAL A 22 -13.06 -13.42 5.69
C VAL A 22 -11.57 -13.09 5.49
N TYR A 23 -10.85 -13.92 4.73
CA TYR A 23 -9.45 -13.69 4.32
C TYR A 23 -9.30 -13.61 2.81
N ALA A 24 -10.27 -12.99 2.13
CA ALA A 24 -9.95 -12.28 0.89
C ALA A 24 -9.14 -11.01 1.27
N ASP A 25 -7.98 -11.21 1.90
CA ASP A 25 -6.89 -10.26 1.82
C ASP A 25 -6.73 -10.00 0.33
N GLU A 26 -7.03 -8.78 -0.11
CA GLU A 26 -6.78 -8.37 -1.49
C GLU A 26 -5.32 -8.68 -1.80
N ILE A 27 -5.08 -9.81 -2.48
CA ILE A 27 -3.76 -10.21 -2.95
C ILE A 27 -3.39 -9.14 -3.97
N SER A 28 -2.56 -8.20 -3.53
CA SER A 28 -2.10 -7.14 -4.39
C SER A 28 -1.16 -7.70 -5.44
N SER A 29 -1.17 -7.07 -6.62
CA SER A 29 -0.13 -7.29 -7.62
C SER A 29 1.13 -6.49 -7.31
N LYS A 30 2.22 -6.93 -7.95
CA LYS A 30 3.52 -6.25 -7.98
C LYS A 30 3.39 -4.88 -8.65
N ILE A 31 3.88 -3.82 -8.01
CA ILE A 31 3.90 -2.46 -8.57
C ILE A 31 5.20 -2.25 -9.34
N ILE A 32 6.33 -2.64 -8.75
CA ILE A 32 7.69 -2.48 -9.27
C ILE A 32 8.36 -3.84 -9.34
N ASP A 33 9.11 -4.07 -10.42
CA ASP A 33 9.90 -5.29 -10.55
C ASP A 33 10.95 -5.47 -9.42
N ASP A 34 11.16 -6.70 -8.98
CA ASP A 34 12.06 -7.00 -7.85
C ASP A 34 13.52 -6.80 -8.24
N ALA A 35 13.88 -7.00 -9.52
CA ALA A 35 15.23 -6.73 -9.99
C ALA A 35 15.52 -5.22 -9.98
N ALA A 36 14.54 -4.40 -10.39
CA ALA A 36 14.65 -2.96 -10.34
C ALA A 36 14.74 -2.45 -8.88
N LEU A 37 13.93 -3.00 -7.97
CA LEU A 37 14.03 -2.70 -6.54
C LEU A 37 15.38 -3.11 -5.96
N LYS A 38 15.88 -4.31 -6.29
CA LYS A 38 17.16 -4.80 -5.80
C LYS A 38 18.33 -3.93 -6.28
N LYS A 39 18.31 -3.51 -7.55
CA LYS A 39 19.27 -2.54 -8.09
C LYS A 39 19.22 -1.21 -7.33
N ALA A 40 18.03 -0.79 -6.90
CA ALA A 40 17.83 0.41 -6.09
C ALA A 40 18.15 0.23 -4.59
N GLY A 41 18.61 -0.96 -4.15
CA GLY A 41 18.97 -1.22 -2.76
C GLY A 41 17.81 -1.67 -1.86
N TYR A 42 16.71 -2.14 -2.44
CA TYR A 42 15.51 -2.59 -1.71
C TYR A 42 15.11 -4.03 -2.08
N ILE A 43 14.39 -4.68 -1.19
CA ILE A 43 13.72 -5.96 -1.45
C ILE A 43 12.24 -5.87 -1.10
N THR A 44 11.40 -6.57 -1.86
CA THR A 44 10.00 -6.75 -1.50
C THR A 44 9.89 -7.65 -0.28
N THR A 45 9.02 -7.27 0.65
CA THR A 45 8.75 -8.04 1.88
C THR A 45 7.36 -8.68 1.87
N ARG A 46 6.35 -7.98 1.35
CA ARG A 46 4.96 -8.45 1.27
C ARG A 46 4.14 -7.63 0.28
N TYR A 47 3.06 -8.23 -0.21
CA TYR A 47 2.06 -7.62 -1.09
C TYR A 47 0.69 -7.51 -0.39
N THR A 48 0.70 -7.12 0.88
CA THR A 48 -0.52 -7.05 1.70
C THR A 48 -1.02 -5.62 1.81
N ARG A 49 -2.35 -5.48 1.94
CA ARG A 49 -3.00 -4.19 2.18
C ARG A 49 -2.32 -3.41 3.30
N TYR A 50 -2.03 -2.14 3.03
CA TYR A 50 -1.61 -1.21 4.06
C TYR A 50 -2.79 -0.95 5.00
N ASN A 51 -2.66 -1.29 6.29
CA ASN A 51 -3.69 -1.03 7.29
C ASN A 51 -3.71 0.47 7.68
N GLY A 52 -4.06 1.31 6.72
CA GLY A 52 -4.14 2.76 6.83
C GLY A 52 -5.57 3.26 6.62
N THR A 53 -6.56 2.56 7.20
CA THR A 53 -8.01 2.72 6.99
C THR A 53 -8.55 4.14 7.20
N VAL A 54 -7.76 5.08 7.73
CA VAL A 54 -8.27 6.39 8.16
C VAL A 54 -7.78 7.55 7.28
N CYS A 55 -6.70 7.41 6.53
CA CYS A 55 -6.25 8.44 5.56
C CYS A 55 -7.00 8.38 4.23
N ASP A 56 -7.82 7.34 4.08
CA ASP A 56 -8.59 7.03 2.88
C ASP A 56 -10.08 7.36 3.08
N GLN A 57 -10.44 8.25 4.01
CA GLN A 57 -11.81 8.80 4.05
C GLN A 57 -12.02 9.72 2.85
N TYR A 58 -12.61 9.14 1.80
CA TYR A 58 -13.02 9.86 0.60
C TYR A 58 -14.38 10.52 0.82
N GLU A 59 -14.49 11.81 0.49
CA GLU A 59 -15.77 12.43 0.14
C GLU A 59 -15.95 12.24 -1.38
N GLY A 60 -16.66 11.18 -1.83
CA GLY A 60 -17.09 10.99 -3.23
C GLY A 60 -16.72 9.65 -3.94
N ASP A 61 -17.11 9.53 -5.22
CA ASP A 61 -17.07 8.33 -6.09
C ASP A 61 -15.66 7.89 -6.59
N LEU A 62 -14.58 8.28 -5.92
CA LEU A 62 -13.21 7.94 -6.31
C LEU A 62 -12.80 6.53 -5.87
N LYS A 63 -13.52 5.50 -6.31
CA LYS A 63 -13.09 4.10 -6.13
C LYS A 63 -12.00 3.77 -7.14
N ALA A 64 -10.78 3.60 -6.66
CA ALA A 64 -9.65 3.09 -7.44
C ALA A 64 -9.28 1.67 -6.96
N VAL A 65 -8.88 0.83 -7.91
CA VAL A 65 -8.22 -0.44 -7.58
C VAL A 65 -6.87 -0.10 -6.95
N LYS A 66 -6.60 -0.67 -5.78
CA LYS A 66 -5.37 -0.42 -5.03
C LYS A 66 -4.45 -1.62 -5.10
N ASN A 67 -3.20 -1.37 -5.48
CA ASN A 67 -2.12 -2.32 -5.30
C ASN A 67 -1.17 -1.79 -4.21
N TYR A 68 -0.62 -2.70 -3.42
CA TYR A 68 0.31 -2.50 -2.32
C TYR A 68 1.56 -3.34 -2.52
N GLN A 69 2.72 -2.74 -2.26
CA GLN A 69 3.99 -3.44 -2.21
C GLN A 69 4.83 -2.87 -1.07
N SER A 70 5.04 -3.66 -0.02
CA SER A 70 5.94 -3.29 1.07
C SER A 70 7.37 -3.68 0.73
N ILE A 71 8.28 -2.74 0.92
CA ILE A 71 9.71 -2.89 0.63
C ILE A 71 10.55 -2.60 1.88
N LYS A 72 11.75 -3.15 1.91
CA LYS A 72 12.75 -2.93 2.95
C LYS A 72 14.11 -2.67 2.31
N ALA A 73 14.89 -1.75 2.85
CA ALA A 73 16.28 -1.56 2.44
C ALA A 73 17.10 -2.85 2.66
N ILE A 74 18.05 -3.10 1.77
CA ILE A 74 18.98 -4.25 1.88
C ILE A 74 19.99 -4.02 3.00
N HIS A 75 20.43 -2.78 3.17
CA HIS A 75 21.40 -2.37 4.16
C HIS A 75 20.73 -1.63 5.32
N PRO A 76 21.25 -1.77 6.55
CA PRO A 76 20.78 -1.00 7.68
C PRO A 76 21.16 0.49 7.51
N ILE A 77 20.43 1.36 8.19
CA ILE A 77 20.67 2.81 8.20
C ILE A 77 21.98 3.14 8.91
N THR A 78 22.23 2.45 10.02
CA THR A 78 23.41 2.60 10.84
C THR A 78 24.21 1.31 10.80
N ALA A 79 25.52 1.42 10.54
CA ALA A 79 26.42 0.27 10.58
C ALA A 79 26.40 -0.34 11.99
N GLY A 80 26.16 -1.65 12.08
CA GLY A 80 26.12 -2.38 13.34
C GLY A 80 24.76 -2.47 14.04
N GLU A 81 23.73 -1.76 13.55
CA GLU A 81 22.37 -1.84 14.10
C GLU A 81 21.40 -2.50 13.10
N PRO A 82 20.49 -3.39 13.54
CA PRO A 82 19.54 -4.06 12.65
C PRO A 82 18.33 -3.16 12.31
N VAL A 83 18.56 -1.87 12.02
CA VAL A 83 17.51 -0.89 11.70
C VAL A 83 17.47 -0.66 10.20
N TYR A 84 16.37 -1.05 9.56
CA TYR A 84 16.19 -0.97 8.11
C TYR A 84 15.04 -0.03 7.76
N ILE A 85 15.24 0.82 6.75
CA ILE A 85 14.16 1.63 6.18
C ILE A 85 13.12 0.69 5.56
N ARG A 86 11.84 0.98 5.81
CA ARG A 86 10.71 0.24 5.23
C ARG A 86 9.70 1.23 4.69
N PHE A 87 9.16 0.91 3.52
CA PHE A 87 8.08 1.67 2.91
C PHE A 87 7.00 0.73 2.42
N THR A 88 5.78 1.25 2.30
CA THR A 88 4.72 0.64 1.50
C THR A 88 4.43 1.55 0.33
N ILE A 89 4.60 1.03 -0.88
CA ILE A 89 4.19 1.68 -2.11
C ILE A 89 2.74 1.29 -2.36
N ILE A 90 1.91 2.26 -2.69
CA ILE A 90 0.49 2.06 -3.02
C ILE A 90 0.25 2.63 -4.40
N LYS A 91 -0.32 1.86 -5.32
CA LYS A 91 -0.72 2.32 -6.65
C LYS A 91 -2.25 2.33 -6.74
N GLU A 92 -2.83 3.48 -7.02
CA GLU A 92 -4.26 3.68 -7.26
C GLU A 92 -4.48 4.04 -8.73
N ALA A 93 -5.18 3.20 -9.48
CA ALA A 93 -5.47 3.44 -10.90
C ALA A 93 -6.81 4.15 -11.08
N TYR A 94 -6.83 5.24 -11.84
CA TYR A 94 -8.03 6.03 -12.14
C TYR A 94 -8.38 6.01 -13.63
N LYS A 95 -9.64 6.37 -13.93
CA LYS A 95 -10.14 6.46 -15.31
C LYS A 95 -9.53 7.64 -16.08
N THR A 96 -9.21 8.74 -15.38
CA THR A 96 -8.68 9.97 -16.00
C THR A 96 -7.60 10.59 -15.13
N GLN A 97 -6.71 11.36 -15.76
CA GLN A 97 -5.69 12.15 -15.07
C GLN A 97 -6.32 13.17 -14.10
N ASP A 98 -7.46 13.76 -14.43
CA ASP A 98 -8.19 14.67 -13.56
C ASP A 98 -8.58 14.03 -12.22
N LEU A 99 -9.04 12.77 -12.24
CA LEU A 99 -9.38 12.05 -11.01
C LEU A 99 -8.12 11.72 -10.19
N ALA A 100 -7.01 11.38 -10.85
CA ALA A 100 -5.71 11.16 -10.22
C ALA A 100 -5.19 12.43 -9.54
N LEU A 101 -5.27 13.58 -10.20
CA LEU A 101 -4.89 14.89 -9.65
C LEU A 101 -5.75 15.29 -8.46
N ARG A 102 -7.08 15.11 -8.56
CA ARG A 102 -8.00 15.36 -7.44
C ARG A 102 -7.67 14.48 -6.25
N ARG A 103 -7.35 13.21 -6.48
CA ARG A 103 -6.90 12.30 -5.42
C ARG A 103 -5.62 12.80 -4.75
N LEU A 104 -4.63 13.20 -5.53
CA LEU A 104 -3.36 13.68 -4.97
C LEU A 104 -3.58 14.95 -4.12
N ALA A 105 -4.38 15.89 -4.62
CA ALA A 105 -4.72 17.12 -3.89
C ALA A 105 -5.48 16.86 -2.58
N GLN A 106 -6.28 15.78 -2.49
CA GLN A 106 -6.97 15.42 -1.25
C GLN A 106 -6.01 14.95 -0.15
N LEU A 107 -4.92 14.28 -0.51
CA LEU A 107 -3.94 13.81 0.48
C LEU A 107 -3.12 14.93 1.07
N THR A 108 -2.92 16.01 0.31
CA THR A 108 -2.22 17.21 0.78
C THR A 108 -3.13 18.15 1.56
N ARG A 109 -4.45 17.90 1.61
CA ARG A 109 -5.35 18.71 2.43
C ARG A 109 -5.09 18.42 3.90
N PRO A 110 -5.03 19.45 4.77
CA PRO A 110 -5.01 19.23 6.20
C PRO A 110 -6.29 18.47 6.56
N PHE A 111 -6.12 17.19 6.92
CA PHE A 111 -7.26 16.37 7.30
C PHE A 111 -7.97 17.03 8.48
N LYS A 112 -9.30 17.04 8.46
CA LYS A 112 -10.16 17.48 9.59
C LYS A 112 -10.08 16.53 10.80
N PHE A 113 -8.99 15.79 10.97
CA PHE A 113 -8.80 15.01 12.18
C PHE A 113 -8.53 15.98 13.33
N LYS A 114 -9.08 15.70 14.51
CA LYS A 114 -8.69 16.41 15.72
C LYS A 114 -7.16 16.38 15.83
N THR A 115 -6.54 17.55 15.92
CA THR A 115 -5.10 17.72 16.10
C THR A 115 -4.62 16.82 17.24
N GLY A 116 -3.57 16.04 17.01
CA GLY A 116 -3.02 15.11 18.02
C GLY A 116 -3.62 13.69 18.01
N SER A 117 -4.64 13.39 17.19
CA SER A 117 -5.13 12.02 17.02
C SER A 117 -4.10 11.10 16.35
N TRP A 118 -4.14 9.81 16.67
CA TRP A 118 -3.30 8.78 16.03
C TRP A 118 -3.45 8.78 14.50
N TYR A 119 -4.64 9.08 14.00
CA TYR A 119 -4.97 9.17 12.58
C TYR A 119 -4.24 10.32 11.86
N SER A 120 -4.13 11.50 12.47
CA SER A 120 -3.36 12.62 11.91
C SER A 120 -1.87 12.26 11.76
N LYS A 121 -1.32 11.47 12.70
CA LYS A 121 0.08 11.03 12.67
C LYS A 121 0.33 9.98 11.59
N THR A 122 -0.62 9.07 11.33
CA THR A 122 -0.46 8.07 10.26
C THR A 122 -0.59 8.67 8.86
N CYS A 123 -1.43 9.69 8.68
CA CYS A 123 -1.56 10.36 7.38
C CYS A 123 -0.39 11.28 7.04
N SER A 124 0.27 11.84 8.05
CA SER A 124 1.47 12.67 7.83
C SER A 124 2.70 11.85 7.43
N MET A 125 2.64 10.52 7.55
CA MET A 125 3.66 9.55 7.12
C MET A 125 3.38 8.97 5.72
N LYS A 126 2.66 9.72 4.88
CA LYS A 126 2.28 9.33 3.52
C LYS A 126 2.42 10.53 2.58
N GLU A 127 3.11 10.33 1.46
CA GLU A 127 3.17 11.30 0.35
C GLU A 127 2.98 10.57 -0.99
N GLY A 128 2.76 11.31 -2.07
CA GLY A 128 2.56 10.71 -3.37
C GLY A 128 2.79 11.63 -4.56
N PHE A 129 2.61 11.04 -5.73
CA PHE A 129 2.69 11.70 -7.04
C PHE A 129 1.81 10.92 -8.03
N HIS A 130 1.63 11.44 -9.23
CA HIS A 130 0.88 10.76 -10.29
C HIS A 130 1.72 10.59 -11.56
N ILE A 131 1.35 9.61 -12.38
CA ILE A 131 1.84 9.37 -13.74
C ILE A 131 0.59 9.07 -14.59
N GLY A 132 0.28 9.93 -15.55
CA GLY A 132 -0.98 9.82 -16.30
C GLY A 132 -2.20 9.76 -15.36
N SER A 133 -2.97 8.68 -15.44
CA SER A 133 -4.14 8.41 -14.59
C SER A 133 -3.85 7.52 -13.37
N ASP A 134 -2.60 7.17 -13.11
CA ASP A 134 -2.19 6.39 -11.95
C ASP A 134 -1.63 7.30 -10.86
N VAL A 135 -1.98 7.03 -9.60
CA VAL A 135 -1.42 7.71 -8.44
C VAL A 135 -0.60 6.73 -7.61
N TYR A 136 0.59 7.17 -7.23
CA TYR A 136 1.52 6.41 -6.41
C TYR A 136 1.67 7.09 -5.06
N PHE A 137 1.50 6.31 -3.98
CA PHE A 137 1.80 6.75 -2.62
C PHE A 137 2.96 5.96 -2.04
N VAL A 138 3.71 6.63 -1.20
CA VAL A 138 4.73 6.04 -0.35
C VAL A 138 4.31 6.32 1.08
N ALA A 139 4.18 5.26 1.88
CA ALA A 139 3.87 5.35 3.29
C ALA A 139 4.92 4.60 4.14
N THR A 140 5.09 5.02 5.39
CA THR A 140 5.86 4.29 6.41
C THR A 140 4.99 4.00 7.63
N ASP A 141 5.21 2.84 8.25
CA ASP A 141 4.61 2.49 9.54
C ASP A 141 5.45 3.01 10.73
N ALA A 142 6.68 3.45 10.47
CA ALA A 142 7.61 3.95 11.47
C ALA A 142 7.85 5.45 11.27
N GLY A 143 7.44 6.25 12.27
CA GLY A 143 7.54 7.71 12.23
C GLY A 143 8.96 8.25 12.06
N MET A 144 9.98 7.50 12.52
CA MET A 144 11.38 7.87 12.32
C MET A 144 11.81 7.87 10.83
N PHE A 145 11.07 7.19 9.95
CA PHE A 145 11.36 7.18 8.51
C PHE A 145 10.54 8.17 7.70
N ARG A 146 9.72 9.00 8.36
CA ARG A 146 8.85 9.98 7.68
C ARG A 146 9.64 10.88 6.73
N ASP A 147 10.76 11.42 7.20
CA ASP A 147 11.56 12.39 6.45
C ASP A 147 12.35 11.75 5.29
N HIS A 148 12.37 10.42 5.20
CA HIS A 148 12.94 9.70 4.06
C HIS A 148 11.96 9.54 2.89
N ILE A 149 10.66 9.80 3.10
CA ILE A 149 9.63 9.64 2.06
C ILE A 149 9.91 10.52 0.82
N PRO A 150 10.19 11.84 0.94
CA PRO A 150 10.43 12.68 -0.23
C PRO A 150 11.61 12.20 -1.07
N GLY A 151 12.72 11.82 -0.41
CA GLY A 151 13.90 11.28 -1.09
C GLY A 151 13.59 9.96 -1.81
N PHE A 152 12.82 9.08 -1.17
CA PHE A 152 12.39 7.83 -1.80
C PHE A 152 11.42 8.07 -2.97
N ILE A 153 10.55 9.07 -2.94
CA ILE A 153 9.68 9.43 -4.08
C ILE A 153 10.51 9.81 -5.31
N VAL A 154 11.60 10.57 -5.13
CA VAL A 154 12.51 10.91 -6.24
C VAL A 154 13.12 9.65 -6.84
N HIS A 155 13.61 8.74 -5.99
CA HIS A 155 14.17 7.46 -6.44
C HIS A 155 13.11 6.59 -7.13
N LEU A 156 11.89 6.54 -6.59
CA LEU A 156 10.79 5.78 -7.14
C LEU A 156 10.41 6.27 -8.55
N LYS A 157 10.33 7.57 -8.77
CA LYS A 157 10.10 8.14 -10.11
C LYS A 157 11.18 7.71 -11.11
N GLN A 158 12.44 7.70 -10.67
CA GLN A 158 13.56 7.24 -11.50
C GLN A 158 13.45 5.75 -11.84
N ILE A 159 13.13 4.90 -10.86
CA ILE A 159 12.91 3.47 -11.09
C ILE A 159 11.80 3.23 -12.11
N LEU A 160 10.65 3.89 -11.93
CA LEU A 160 9.51 3.76 -12.85
C LEU A 160 9.86 4.22 -14.26
N LYS A 161 10.70 5.26 -14.40
CA LYS A 161 11.19 5.73 -15.70
C LYS A 161 12.10 4.71 -16.38
N GLU A 162 13.01 4.09 -15.63
CA GLU A 162 13.91 3.05 -16.15
C GLU A 162 13.15 1.78 -16.56
N THR A 163 12.02 1.47 -15.92
CA THR A 163 11.20 0.29 -16.23
C THR A 163 10.12 0.52 -17.29
N GLY A 164 10.05 1.73 -17.87
CA GLY A 164 9.01 2.08 -18.86
C GLY A 164 7.60 2.20 -18.27
N GLN A 165 7.51 2.46 -16.97
CA GLN A 165 6.28 2.65 -16.20
C GLN A 165 6.01 4.13 -15.89
N TYR A 166 6.75 5.07 -16.52
CA TYR A 166 6.68 6.53 -16.33
C TYR A 166 6.34 7.27 -17.62
#